data_AF-M5U828-F1
#
_entry.id   AF-M5U828-F1
#
_cell.length_a   1.000
_cell.length_b   1.000
_cell.length_c   1.000
_cell.angle_alpha   90.00
_cell.angle_beta   90.00
_cell.angle_gamma   90.00
#
_symmetry.space_group_name_H-M   'P 1'
#
loop_
_entity.id
_entity.type
_entity.pdbx_description
1 polymer ?
#
loop_
_entity_poly.entity_id
_entity_poly.type
_entity_poly.pdbx_seq_one_letter_code
_entity_poly.pdbx_strand_id
1 'polypeptide(L)'
;MISSFGEQADAEAVQAVVSVYSAGQKRISTEITGSIEVGRQRRNEPLPFCVDGQQPVRRLIVADRLDTQISRSHLRITPQADGEVLIQNSSRNCRITIDPGRELMPGKTCYVRGSVRLHLHHVTIVVELPKVSDRMISLGTPRPLVGIGSQFVEIGPGIDSSVEERVEASEGANTGEGTGSYPREEEVAPGAIERNALVDTLGSSFDAEQGEQLMLWLRTIAKLFYSATTNDRFLEDALTAMDRIIGFEVAIAFVRDQSEWKTLCCLVRGDVVSPVNKLVDVFDAAIADGVSKEMDRVLGRVVEWGQAVLYHAKADNEGAPAHAIVAAPVMDSPSEVAGMLVGFRRRAPTPVARDELITRLEASLVELIASGIRVELIRRQTD
;
A
#
# COMPACT_ATOMS: atom_id res chain seq x y z
N MET A 1 -27.32 22.34 39.87
CA MET A 1 -27.60 22.87 38.51
C MET A 1 -26.27 23.18 37.86
N ILE A 2 -25.72 22.26 37.08
CA ILE A 2 -24.52 22.49 36.26
C ILE A 2 -24.93 22.09 34.85
N SER A 3 -25.21 23.09 34.03
CA SER A 3 -25.48 22.94 32.61
C SER A 3 -24.15 22.94 31.88
N SER A 4 -23.67 21.76 31.50
CA SER A 4 -22.51 21.60 30.61
C SER A 4 -22.96 21.85 29.17
N PHE A 5 -22.85 23.09 28.71
CA PHE A 5 -22.84 23.41 27.29
C PHE A 5 -21.45 23.04 26.74
N GLY A 6 -21.34 21.82 26.22
CA GLY A 6 -20.25 21.45 25.34
C GLY A 6 -20.49 22.10 23.99
N GLU A 7 -19.66 23.05 23.64
CA GLU A 7 -19.57 23.67 22.32
C GLU A 7 -19.18 22.58 21.31
N GLN A 8 -20.21 21.98 20.71
CA GLN A 8 -20.09 20.95 19.70
C GLN A 8 -19.70 21.66 18.41
N ALA A 9 -18.40 21.74 18.14
CA ALA A 9 -17.88 22.27 16.89
C ALA A 9 -18.64 21.64 15.73
N ASP A 10 -19.22 22.47 14.87
CA ASP A 10 -19.89 22.07 13.62
C ASP A 10 -18.85 21.41 12.71
N ALA A 11 -18.60 20.12 12.95
CA ALA A 11 -17.80 19.29 12.08
C ALA A 11 -18.51 19.25 10.73
N GLU A 12 -17.85 19.80 9.72
CA GLU A 12 -18.34 19.83 8.34
C GLU A 12 -18.78 18.41 7.95
N ALA A 13 -20.08 18.25 7.68
CA ALA A 13 -20.67 16.94 7.49
C ALA A 13 -20.10 16.30 6.23
N VAL A 14 -19.22 15.30 6.39
CA VAL A 14 -18.63 14.60 5.26
C VAL A 14 -19.73 13.84 4.51
N GLN A 15 -19.86 14.21 3.24
CA GLN A 15 -20.77 13.55 2.31
C GLN A 15 -20.13 12.27 1.80
N ALA A 16 -20.93 11.26 1.45
CA ALA A 16 -20.51 10.11 0.66
C ALA A 16 -21.67 9.67 -0.23
N VAL A 17 -21.37 9.07 -1.37
CA VAL A 17 -22.37 8.50 -2.29
C VAL A 17 -22.39 6.98 -2.12
N VAL A 18 -23.55 6.42 -1.81
CA VAL A 18 -23.76 4.96 -1.74
C VAL A 18 -24.55 4.52 -2.96
N SER A 19 -23.94 3.67 -3.78
CA SER A 19 -24.57 3.04 -4.95
C SER A 19 -24.79 1.55 -4.68
N VAL A 20 -25.99 1.04 -5.00
CA VAL A 20 -26.34 -0.38 -4.85
C VAL A 20 -26.52 -1.01 -6.22
N TYR A 21 -25.90 -2.16 -6.41
CA TYR A 21 -25.96 -2.99 -7.60
C TYR A 21 -26.53 -4.36 -7.25
N SER A 22 -27.36 -4.90 -8.14
CA SER A 22 -27.89 -6.25 -8.06
C SER A 22 -27.91 -6.86 -9.45
N ALA A 23 -27.40 -8.08 -9.60
CA ALA A 23 -27.21 -8.72 -10.91
C ALA A 23 -26.46 -7.82 -11.92
N GLY A 24 -25.42 -7.12 -11.43
CA GLY A 24 -24.58 -6.23 -12.25
C GLY A 24 -25.23 -4.88 -12.64
N GLN A 25 -26.50 -4.65 -12.32
CA GLN A 25 -27.20 -3.41 -12.65
C GLN A 25 -27.29 -2.48 -11.44
N LYS A 26 -26.99 -1.18 -11.63
CA LYS A 26 -27.20 -0.15 -10.60
C LYS A 26 -28.69 0.02 -10.35
N ARG A 27 -29.12 -0.18 -9.10
CA ARG A 27 -30.53 -0.13 -8.70
C ARG A 27 -30.89 1.19 -8.02
N ILE A 28 -29.99 1.73 -7.19
CA ILE A 28 -30.16 3.02 -6.50
C ILE A 28 -28.81 3.69 -6.23
N SER A 29 -28.82 5.03 -6.15
CA SER A 29 -27.72 5.89 -5.70
C SER A 29 -28.28 6.85 -4.66
N THR A 30 -27.60 7.06 -3.54
CA THR A 30 -28.01 8.04 -2.54
C THR A 30 -26.82 8.70 -1.87
N GLU A 31 -26.95 9.98 -1.56
CA GLU A 31 -25.98 10.73 -0.76
C GLU A 31 -26.27 10.55 0.74
N ILE A 32 -25.21 10.38 1.51
CA ILE A 32 -25.23 10.26 2.97
C ILE A 32 -24.28 11.29 3.59
N THR A 33 -24.77 12.02 4.58
CA THR A 33 -24.00 12.97 5.41
C THR A 33 -23.74 12.43 6.82
N GLY A 34 -24.21 11.21 7.10
CA GLY A 34 -24.16 10.58 8.40
C GLY A 34 -24.35 9.08 8.28
N SER A 35 -24.65 8.42 9.40
CA SER A 35 -24.78 6.96 9.42
C SER A 35 -26.00 6.48 8.63
N ILE A 36 -25.82 5.44 7.81
CA ILE A 36 -26.90 4.73 7.13
C ILE A 36 -26.87 3.24 7.49
N GLU A 37 -28.04 2.68 7.84
CA GLU A 37 -28.22 1.25 8.07
C GLU A 37 -28.65 0.56 6.77
N VAL A 38 -27.99 -0.54 6.41
CA VAL A 38 -28.27 -1.34 5.22
C VAL A 38 -28.73 -2.74 5.62
N GLY A 39 -29.78 -3.23 4.98
CA GLY A 39 -30.27 -4.59 5.19
C GLY A 39 -31.48 -4.94 4.33
N ARG A 40 -32.06 -6.11 4.58
CA ARG A 40 -33.32 -6.50 3.93
C ARG A 40 -34.54 -5.82 4.54
N GLN A 41 -35.66 -5.88 3.83
CA GLN A 41 -36.94 -5.32 4.21
C GLN A 41 -37.48 -5.88 5.56
N ARG A 42 -37.96 -4.99 6.44
CA ARG A 42 -38.75 -5.33 7.65
C ARG A 42 -40.25 -5.29 7.35
N ARG A 43 -41.07 -5.55 8.38
CA ARG A 43 -42.53 -5.43 8.26
C ARG A 43 -42.89 -3.95 8.09
N ASN A 44 -43.72 -3.65 7.11
CA ASN A 44 -44.21 -2.29 6.77
C ASN A 44 -43.14 -1.35 6.21
N GLU A 45 -42.01 -1.88 5.73
CA GLU A 45 -41.04 -1.10 4.97
C GLU A 45 -41.37 -1.12 3.46
N PRO A 46 -40.99 -0.08 2.70
CA PRO A 46 -41.13 -0.07 1.24
C PRO A 46 -40.36 -1.22 0.57
N LEU A 47 -40.72 -1.49 -0.69
CA LEU A 47 -40.08 -2.55 -1.48
C LEU A 47 -38.59 -2.24 -1.76
N PRO A 48 -37.74 -3.27 -1.94
CA PRO A 48 -36.30 -3.09 -2.11
C PRO A 48 -35.84 -2.17 -3.23
N PHE A 49 -34.61 -1.71 -2.99
CA PHE A 49 -33.83 -0.63 -3.59
C PHE A 49 -34.38 0.76 -3.29
N CYS A 50 -34.72 1.02 -2.03
CA CYS A 50 -35.19 2.32 -1.57
C CYS A 50 -34.48 2.78 -0.28
N VAL A 51 -34.53 4.09 -0.03
CA VAL A 51 -34.06 4.70 1.22
C VAL A 51 -35.28 5.15 2.01
N ASP A 52 -35.46 4.59 3.20
CA ASP A 52 -36.45 5.03 4.18
C ASP A 52 -35.82 6.10 5.10
N GLY A 53 -36.43 7.29 5.08
CA GLY A 53 -36.01 8.45 5.86
C GLY A 53 -36.85 8.71 7.11
N GLN A 54 -37.84 7.87 7.43
CA GLN A 54 -38.75 8.10 8.56
C GLN A 54 -38.15 7.74 9.93
N GLN A 55 -37.00 7.09 9.96
CA GLN A 55 -36.33 6.62 11.17
C GLN A 55 -35.21 7.59 11.60
N PRO A 56 -34.85 7.61 12.90
CA PRO A 56 -33.74 8.44 13.40
C PRO A 56 -32.38 8.09 12.76
N VAL A 57 -32.25 6.88 12.21
CA VAL A 57 -31.12 6.47 11.36
C VAL A 57 -31.69 6.14 9.98
N ARG A 58 -31.16 6.78 8.94
CA ARG A 58 -31.58 6.51 7.55
C ARG A 58 -31.35 5.04 7.23
N ARG A 59 -32.27 4.44 6.48
CA ARG A 59 -32.26 3.00 6.20
C ARG A 59 -32.30 2.73 4.70
N LEU A 60 -31.32 1.99 4.20
CA LEU A 60 -31.22 1.54 2.81
C LEU A 60 -31.65 0.08 2.72
N ILE A 61 -32.80 -0.15 2.07
CA ILE A 61 -33.41 -1.48 1.93
C ILE A 61 -32.93 -2.08 0.60
N VAL A 62 -32.10 -3.12 0.66
CA VAL A 62 -31.42 -3.69 -0.52
C VAL A 62 -31.93 -5.05 -0.98
N ALA A 63 -32.74 -5.71 -0.15
CA ALA A 63 -33.22 -7.06 -0.43
C ALA A 63 -34.62 -7.30 0.13
N ASP A 64 -35.35 -8.23 -0.49
CA ASP A 64 -36.71 -8.58 -0.11
C ASP A 64 -36.77 -9.19 1.30
N ARG A 65 -37.92 -9.08 1.96
CA ARG A 65 -38.15 -9.70 3.25
C ARG A 65 -37.86 -11.20 3.24
N LEU A 66 -38.10 -11.92 2.15
CA LEU A 66 -37.88 -13.36 2.04
C LEU A 66 -36.41 -13.74 1.82
N ASP A 67 -35.54 -12.79 1.47
CA ASP A 67 -34.12 -13.07 1.30
C ASP A 67 -33.43 -13.26 2.65
N THR A 68 -33.31 -14.52 3.09
CA THR A 68 -32.70 -14.85 4.38
C THR A 68 -31.18 -14.71 4.41
N GLN A 69 -30.53 -14.56 3.25
CA GLN A 69 -29.08 -14.40 3.17
C GLN A 69 -28.64 -13.01 3.64
N ILE A 70 -29.51 -12.01 3.52
CA ILE A 70 -29.27 -10.66 3.99
C ILE A 70 -30.01 -10.43 5.32
N SER A 71 -29.26 -10.11 6.38
CA SER A 71 -29.82 -9.72 7.67
C SER A 71 -30.70 -8.45 7.57
N ARG A 72 -31.70 -8.34 8.45
CA ARG A 72 -32.51 -7.11 8.56
C ARG A 72 -31.66 -5.91 8.98
N SER A 73 -30.64 -6.13 9.78
CA SER A 73 -29.61 -5.13 10.10
C SER A 73 -28.28 -5.76 9.74
N HIS A 74 -27.83 -5.54 8.50
CA HIS A 74 -26.65 -6.23 7.98
C HIS A 74 -25.40 -5.39 8.15
N LEU A 75 -25.47 -4.14 7.70
CA LEU A 75 -24.31 -3.28 7.55
C LEU A 75 -24.68 -1.87 8.03
N ARG A 76 -23.75 -1.17 8.68
CA ARG A 76 -23.85 0.25 8.97
C ARG A 76 -22.64 0.96 8.36
N ILE A 77 -22.89 2.04 7.62
CA ILE A 77 -21.89 2.83 6.91
C ILE A 77 -21.93 4.23 7.51
N THR A 78 -20.79 4.73 7.98
CA THR A 78 -20.70 6.07 8.59
C THR A 78 -19.50 6.82 8.01
N PRO A 79 -19.71 7.84 7.16
CA PRO A 79 -18.65 8.73 6.70
C PRO A 79 -17.95 9.38 7.91
N GLN A 80 -16.63 9.57 7.81
CA GLN A 80 -15.79 10.22 8.81
C GLN A 80 -15.14 11.49 8.24
N ALA A 81 -14.74 12.41 9.12
CA ALA A 81 -14.21 13.73 8.77
C ALA A 81 -12.93 13.70 7.91
N ASP A 82 -12.15 12.63 8.01
CA ASP A 82 -10.84 12.43 7.40
C ASP A 82 -10.89 11.75 6.02
N GLY A 83 -12.07 11.63 5.41
CA GLY A 83 -12.23 10.87 4.18
C GLY A 83 -12.09 9.37 4.40
N GLU A 84 -12.37 8.89 5.62
CA GLU A 84 -12.61 7.48 5.91
C GLU A 84 -14.10 7.16 5.94
N VAL A 85 -14.41 5.88 5.76
CA VAL A 85 -15.73 5.30 6.01
C VAL A 85 -15.58 4.24 7.07
N LEU A 86 -16.32 4.40 8.16
CA LEU A 86 -16.51 3.35 9.16
C LEU A 86 -17.58 2.38 8.66
N ILE A 87 -17.17 1.14 8.48
CA ILE A 87 -18.01 0.01 8.06
C ILE A 87 -18.19 -0.90 9.26
N GLN A 88 -19.43 -1.11 9.68
CA GLN A 88 -19.76 -2.01 10.79
C GLN A 88 -20.68 -3.13 10.30
N ASN A 89 -20.22 -4.37 10.41
CA ASN A 89 -21.06 -5.53 10.20
C ASN A 89 -21.99 -5.71 11.40
N SER A 90 -23.26 -5.36 11.23
CA SER A 90 -24.31 -5.49 12.26
C SER A 90 -25.03 -6.83 12.19
N SER A 91 -24.70 -7.68 11.22
CA SER A 91 -25.24 -9.03 11.11
C SER A 91 -24.76 -9.88 12.28
N ARG A 92 -25.62 -10.83 12.71
CA ARG A 92 -25.26 -11.82 13.73
C ARG A 92 -24.52 -13.03 13.13
N ASN A 93 -24.84 -13.37 11.89
CA ASN A 93 -24.45 -14.66 11.29
C ASN A 93 -23.77 -14.50 9.92
N CYS A 94 -23.91 -13.37 9.24
CA CYS A 94 -23.39 -13.19 7.88
C CYS A 94 -22.12 -12.35 7.90
N ARG A 95 -21.11 -12.79 7.14
CA ARG A 95 -19.92 -12.01 6.83
C ARG A 95 -20.16 -11.06 5.66
N ILE A 96 -19.32 -10.04 5.55
CA ILE A 96 -19.28 -9.09 4.42
C ILE A 96 -17.92 -9.23 3.75
N THR A 97 -17.87 -9.28 2.42
CA THR A 97 -16.60 -9.19 1.70
C THR A 97 -16.35 -7.74 1.29
N ILE A 98 -15.16 -7.23 1.56
CA ILE A 98 -14.68 -5.89 1.25
C ILE A 98 -13.58 -6.04 0.20
N ASP A 99 -13.75 -5.43 -0.97
CA ASP A 99 -12.73 -5.54 -2.03
C ASP A 99 -11.46 -4.73 -1.69
N PRO A 100 -10.27 -5.28 -1.98
CA PRO A 100 -10.03 -6.63 -2.51
C PRO A 100 -9.98 -7.71 -1.41
N GLY A 101 -10.93 -8.64 -1.42
CA GLY A 101 -10.85 -9.94 -0.73
C GLY A 101 -10.92 -9.98 0.80
N ARG A 102 -10.99 -8.85 1.50
CA ARG A 102 -11.02 -8.81 2.97
C ARG A 102 -12.40 -9.19 3.49
N GLU A 103 -12.49 -10.14 4.43
CA GLU A 103 -13.75 -10.47 5.09
C GLU A 103 -13.96 -9.66 6.39
N LEU A 104 -15.16 -9.13 6.58
CA LEU A 104 -15.60 -8.48 7.82
C LEU A 104 -16.63 -9.37 8.53
N MET A 105 -16.19 -9.99 9.62
CA MET A 105 -16.99 -10.94 10.41
C MET A 105 -18.18 -10.26 11.14
N PRO A 106 -19.22 -11.03 11.49
CA PRO A 106 -20.34 -10.54 12.32
C PRO A 106 -19.89 -9.73 13.55
N GLY A 107 -20.51 -8.57 13.75
CA GLY A 107 -20.23 -7.68 14.88
C GLY A 107 -18.91 -6.89 14.78
N LYS A 108 -18.11 -7.08 13.73
CA LYS A 108 -16.82 -6.39 13.57
C LYS A 108 -16.96 -5.07 12.81
N THR A 109 -15.98 -4.21 13.02
CA THR A 109 -15.84 -2.89 12.38
C THR A 109 -14.55 -2.80 11.58
N CYS A 110 -14.57 -1.97 10.55
CA CYS A 110 -13.41 -1.68 9.71
C CYS A 110 -13.47 -0.22 9.24
N TYR A 111 -12.33 0.45 9.25
CA TYR A 111 -12.16 1.76 8.60
C TYR A 111 -11.62 1.53 7.19
N VAL A 112 -12.18 2.23 6.21
CA VAL A 112 -11.73 2.17 4.82
C VAL A 112 -11.54 3.58 4.29
N ARG A 113 -10.38 3.83 3.67
CA ARG A 113 -10.07 5.10 2.98
C ARG A 113 -10.50 5.03 1.53
N GLY A 114 -11.15 6.09 1.05
CA GLY A 114 -11.53 6.23 -0.35
C GLY A 114 -12.73 5.36 -0.77
N SER A 115 -12.81 5.04 -2.06
CA SER A 115 -13.92 4.24 -2.59
C SER A 115 -13.78 2.77 -2.19
N VAL A 116 -14.89 2.16 -1.75
CA VAL A 116 -14.91 0.78 -1.30
C VAL A 116 -16.10 0.03 -1.89
N ARG A 117 -15.85 -1.21 -2.32
CA ARG A 117 -16.88 -2.14 -2.76
C ARG A 117 -17.12 -3.22 -1.71
N LEU A 118 -18.38 -3.39 -1.33
CA LEU A 118 -18.85 -4.32 -0.32
C LEU A 118 -19.79 -5.32 -0.98
N HIS A 119 -19.59 -6.60 -0.73
CA HIS A 119 -20.43 -7.67 -1.26
C HIS A 119 -21.25 -8.30 -0.14
N LEU A 120 -22.57 -8.26 -0.34
CA LEU A 120 -23.60 -8.89 0.50
C LEU A 120 -24.34 -9.92 -0.35
N HIS A 121 -23.78 -11.14 -0.46
CA HIS A 121 -24.31 -12.18 -1.35
C HIS A 121 -24.46 -11.69 -2.80
N HIS A 122 -25.69 -11.53 -3.29
CA HIS A 122 -25.99 -11.11 -4.66
C HIS A 122 -26.07 -9.58 -4.84
N VAL A 123 -25.90 -8.83 -3.75
CA VAL A 123 -25.93 -7.37 -3.73
C VAL A 123 -24.51 -6.83 -3.57
N THR A 124 -24.14 -5.90 -4.43
CA THR A 124 -22.88 -5.17 -4.35
C THR A 124 -23.18 -3.71 -3.98
N ILE A 125 -22.50 -3.20 -2.96
CA ILE A 125 -22.62 -1.81 -2.52
C ILE A 125 -21.29 -1.13 -2.80
N VAL A 126 -21.32 0.01 -3.48
CA VAL A 126 -20.15 0.86 -3.69
C VAL A 126 -20.35 2.13 -2.87
N VAL A 127 -19.40 2.42 -1.99
CA VAL A 127 -19.36 3.66 -1.22
C VAL A 127 -18.26 4.52 -1.80
N GLU A 128 -18.64 5.65 -2.38
CA GLU A 128 -17.72 6.63 -2.92
C GLU A 128 -17.69 7.83 -1.98
N LEU A 129 -16.53 8.06 -1.38
CA LEU A 129 -16.28 9.34 -0.71
C LEU A 129 -16.04 10.41 -1.79
N PRO A 130 -16.47 11.66 -1.55
CA PRO A 130 -16.07 12.78 -2.38
C PRO A 130 -14.56 12.73 -2.44
N LYS A 131 -14.04 12.72 -3.67
CA LYS A 131 -12.60 12.78 -3.89
C LYS A 131 -12.15 14.07 -3.22
N VAL A 132 -11.51 13.96 -2.05
CA VAL A 132 -10.76 15.07 -1.47
C VAL A 132 -9.82 15.48 -2.59
N SER A 133 -10.07 16.66 -3.15
CA SER A 133 -9.38 17.14 -4.33
C SER A 133 -7.96 17.51 -3.93
N ASP A 134 -7.09 16.49 -3.83
CA ASP A 134 -5.73 16.46 -4.34
C ASP A 134 -5.13 15.05 -4.17
N ARG A 135 -4.89 14.38 -5.29
CA ARG A 135 -4.47 12.97 -5.41
C ARG A 135 -3.00 12.79 -5.01
N MET A 136 -2.72 12.77 -3.72
CA MET A 136 -1.45 12.26 -3.19
C MET A 136 -1.75 11.02 -2.36
N ILE A 137 -1.26 9.86 -2.83
CA ILE A 137 -1.40 8.60 -2.10
C ILE A 137 -0.06 8.37 -1.38
N SER A 138 -0.10 8.40 -0.05
CA SER A 138 0.94 7.80 0.79
C SER A 138 0.80 6.27 0.70
N LEU A 139 1.93 5.55 0.54
CA LEU A 139 1.94 4.10 0.42
C LEU A 139 1.89 3.37 1.78
N GLY A 140 1.80 4.10 2.89
CA GLY A 140 1.92 3.55 4.24
C GLY A 140 3.37 3.26 4.58
N THR A 141 3.72 3.31 5.87
CA THR A 141 5.09 3.05 6.34
C THR A 141 5.40 1.55 6.27
N PRO A 142 6.40 1.09 5.47
CA PRO A 142 6.99 -0.22 5.69
C PRO A 142 7.62 -0.19 7.09
N ARG A 143 7.25 -1.13 7.95
CA ARG A 143 7.94 -1.27 9.23
C ARG A 143 9.39 -1.65 8.92
N PRO A 144 10.40 -0.90 9.40
CA PRO A 144 11.78 -1.30 9.23
C PRO A 144 11.92 -2.71 9.79
N LEU A 145 12.49 -3.63 8.99
CA LEU A 145 12.92 -4.93 9.48
C LEU A 145 14.03 -4.66 10.50
N VAL A 146 13.64 -4.61 11.78
CA VAL A 146 14.59 -4.50 12.89
C VAL A 146 15.43 -5.77 12.89
N GLY A 147 16.65 -5.64 12.40
CA GLY A 147 17.82 -6.49 12.56
C GLY A 147 17.60 -7.99 12.80
N ILE A 148 17.70 -8.79 11.73
CA ILE A 148 18.49 -10.02 11.86
C ILE A 148 19.94 -9.55 11.88
N GLY A 149 20.53 -9.52 13.08
CA GLY A 149 21.92 -9.13 13.25
C GLY A 149 22.80 -9.87 12.25
N SER A 150 23.66 -9.13 11.56
CA SER A 150 24.80 -9.68 10.87
C SER A 150 25.70 -10.36 11.91
N GLN A 151 25.42 -11.63 12.20
CA GLN A 151 26.48 -12.52 12.66
C GLN A 151 27.42 -12.64 11.47
N PHE A 152 28.49 -11.85 11.52
CA PHE A 152 29.70 -12.16 10.79
C PHE A 152 30.06 -13.59 11.18
N VAL A 153 29.85 -14.53 10.26
CA VAL A 153 30.52 -15.82 10.32
C VAL A 153 31.99 -15.50 10.09
N GLU A 154 32.78 -15.44 11.17
CA GLU A 154 34.23 -15.58 11.07
C GLU A 154 34.49 -16.93 10.40
N ILE A 155 34.79 -16.90 9.11
CA ILE A 155 35.41 -18.02 8.43
C ILE A 155 36.85 -18.05 8.93
N GLY A 156 37.07 -18.80 10.01
CA GLY A 156 38.40 -19.09 10.52
C GLY A 156 39.27 -19.78 9.47
N PRO A 157 40.59 -19.56 9.47
CA PRO A 157 41.48 -20.17 8.49
C PRO A 157 41.78 -21.62 8.85
N GLY A 158 41.62 -22.52 7.88
CA GLY A 158 42.33 -23.80 7.84
C GLY A 158 41.62 -24.99 8.47
N ILE A 159 41.05 -25.85 7.62
CA ILE A 159 41.03 -27.29 7.91
C ILE A 159 41.85 -27.96 6.82
N ASP A 160 43.04 -28.36 7.23
CA ASP A 160 43.91 -29.29 6.54
C ASP A 160 43.29 -30.68 6.66
N SER A 161 43.22 -31.36 5.52
CA SER A 161 42.79 -32.76 5.40
C SER A 161 43.81 -33.68 6.06
N SER A 162 43.40 -34.58 6.97
CA SER A 162 43.91 -35.95 7.12
C SER A 162 43.32 -36.68 8.34
N VAL A 163 43.18 -38.01 8.18
CA VAL A 163 43.23 -39.09 9.20
C VAL A 163 41.90 -39.73 9.67
N GLU A 164 41.65 -40.89 9.03
CA GLU A 164 41.36 -42.25 9.54
C GLU A 164 40.20 -42.51 10.52
N GLU A 165 39.19 -43.20 9.96
CA GLU A 165 38.75 -44.55 10.32
C GLU A 165 39.18 -45.11 11.70
N ARG A 166 38.21 -45.23 12.61
CA ARG A 166 38.24 -46.27 13.64
C ARG A 166 36.84 -46.72 14.04
N VAL A 167 36.58 -47.99 13.72
CA VAL A 167 35.48 -48.83 14.19
C VAL A 167 35.71 -49.15 15.67
N GLU A 168 34.70 -49.00 16.51
CA GLU A 168 34.50 -49.89 17.66
C GLU A 168 33.06 -49.79 18.20
N ALA A 169 32.51 -50.97 18.48
CA ALA A 169 31.19 -51.22 19.04
C ALA A 169 31.20 -51.06 20.56
N SER A 170 30.05 -50.71 21.14
CA SER A 170 29.74 -51.07 22.53
C SER A 170 28.23 -51.10 22.74
N GLU A 171 27.71 -52.31 22.92
CA GLU A 171 26.47 -52.58 23.63
C GLU A 171 26.59 -52.12 25.09
N GLY A 172 25.47 -51.74 25.70
CA GLY A 172 25.42 -51.36 27.10
C GLY A 172 24.02 -50.97 27.54
N ALA A 173 23.25 -51.99 27.94
CA ALA A 173 21.95 -51.85 28.58
C ALA A 173 22.02 -50.98 29.84
N ASN A 174 20.99 -50.14 30.06
CA ASN A 174 20.59 -49.86 31.44
C ASN A 174 19.11 -49.49 31.55
N THR A 175 18.41 -50.33 32.30
CA THR A 175 17.06 -50.16 32.83
C THR A 175 17.07 -49.18 34.00
N GLY A 176 16.18 -48.20 33.97
CA GLY A 176 16.00 -47.25 35.07
C GLY A 176 14.59 -46.67 35.05
N GLU A 177 13.69 -47.32 35.78
CA GLU A 177 12.38 -46.80 36.13
C GLU A 177 12.52 -45.53 36.99
N GLY A 178 11.85 -44.46 36.57
CA GLY A 178 11.78 -43.20 37.29
C GLY A 178 10.42 -42.55 37.10
N THR A 179 9.47 -42.91 37.97
CA THR A 179 8.14 -42.30 38.08
C THR A 179 8.24 -40.91 38.71
N GLY A 180 8.47 -39.89 37.90
CA GLY A 180 8.40 -38.48 38.27
C GLY A 180 7.15 -37.82 37.70
N SER A 181 6.09 -37.70 38.51
CA SER A 181 4.90 -36.92 38.17
C SER A 181 5.19 -35.42 38.31
N TYR A 182 5.42 -34.74 37.20
CA TYR A 182 5.39 -33.27 37.11
C TYR A 182 4.02 -32.79 36.62
N PRO A 183 3.54 -31.63 37.10
CA PRO A 183 2.29 -31.05 36.64
C PRO A 183 2.39 -30.69 35.15
N ARG A 184 1.38 -31.14 34.42
CA ARG A 184 1.15 -30.95 32.99
C ARG A 184 1.09 -29.44 32.69
N GLU A 185 2.18 -28.89 32.16
CA GLU A 185 2.15 -27.58 31.50
C GLU A 185 1.18 -27.70 30.31
N GLU A 186 0.16 -26.85 30.30
CA GLU A 186 -0.72 -26.67 29.14
C GLU A 186 0.14 -26.25 27.96
N GLU A 187 0.27 -27.18 27.01
CA GLU A 187 0.85 -26.99 25.70
C GLU A 187 0.03 -25.91 24.97
N VAL A 188 0.47 -24.65 25.12
CA VAL A 188 -0.04 -23.52 24.35
C VAL A 188 0.34 -23.78 22.90
N ALA A 189 -0.65 -24.14 22.08
CA ALA A 189 -0.48 -24.40 20.66
C ALA A 189 0.30 -23.22 20.01
N PRO A 190 1.42 -23.49 19.31
CA PRO A 190 2.20 -22.45 18.68
C PRO A 190 1.32 -21.70 17.68
N GLY A 191 1.26 -20.38 17.89
CA GLY A 191 0.38 -19.46 17.19
C GLY A 191 0.45 -19.65 15.68
N ALA A 192 -0.73 -19.73 15.07
CA ALA A 192 -0.90 -19.58 13.63
C ALA A 192 -0.38 -18.19 13.25
N ILE A 193 0.88 -18.12 12.81
CA ILE A 193 1.40 -16.97 12.09
C ILE A 193 0.54 -16.86 10.85
N GLU A 194 -0.30 -15.82 10.77
CA GLU A 194 -1.03 -15.45 9.56
C GLU A 194 -0.01 -15.28 8.43
N ARG A 195 0.14 -16.33 7.62
CA ARG A 195 0.88 -16.26 6.37
C ARG A 195 0.03 -15.46 5.40
N ASN A 196 0.14 -14.14 5.45
CA ASN A 196 -0.28 -13.29 4.35
C ASN A 196 0.68 -13.58 3.20
N ALA A 197 0.37 -14.60 2.38
CA ALA A 197 1.15 -14.87 1.19
C ALA A 197 0.99 -13.65 0.28
N LEU A 198 2.11 -13.11 -0.22
CA LEU A 198 2.13 -12.05 -1.23
C LEU A 198 1.17 -12.36 -2.39
N VAL A 199 1.04 -13.65 -2.72
CA VAL A 199 0.14 -14.21 -3.73
C VAL A 199 -1.34 -13.92 -3.43
N ASP A 200 -1.77 -13.95 -2.17
CA ASP A 200 -3.15 -13.64 -1.79
C ASP A 200 -3.45 -12.14 -1.91
N THR A 201 -2.42 -11.30 -1.78
CA THR A 201 -2.53 -9.83 -1.90
C THR A 201 -2.55 -9.38 -3.36
N LEU A 202 -1.89 -10.12 -4.25
CA LEU A 202 -1.83 -9.83 -5.68
C LEU A 202 -3.10 -10.27 -6.44
N GLY A 203 -4.01 -10.99 -5.77
CA GLY A 203 -5.33 -11.32 -6.29
C GLY A 203 -5.34 -12.45 -7.32
N SER A 204 -6.53 -12.99 -7.59
CA SER A 204 -6.75 -14.11 -8.52
C SER A 204 -6.54 -13.78 -10.01
N SER A 205 -6.15 -12.53 -10.33
CA SER A 205 -5.86 -12.08 -11.70
C SER A 205 -4.37 -12.08 -12.04
N PHE A 206 -3.52 -12.58 -11.13
CA PHE A 206 -2.09 -12.68 -11.37
C PHE A 206 -1.80 -13.85 -12.32
N ASP A 207 -1.68 -13.54 -13.61
CA ASP A 207 -1.38 -14.54 -14.64
C ASP A 207 0.12 -14.91 -14.65
N ALA A 208 0.46 -15.96 -15.42
CA ALA A 208 1.83 -16.46 -15.51
C ALA A 208 2.82 -15.40 -16.06
N GLU A 209 2.36 -14.53 -16.96
CA GLU A 209 3.18 -13.48 -17.56
C GLU A 209 3.54 -12.41 -16.52
N GLN A 210 2.56 -11.97 -15.72
CA GLN A 210 2.77 -11.07 -14.60
C GLN A 210 3.71 -11.67 -13.55
N GLY A 211 3.63 -12.99 -13.32
CA GLY A 211 4.55 -13.70 -12.43
C GLY A 211 5.99 -13.71 -12.93
N GLU A 212 6.19 -14.00 -14.22
CA GLU A 212 7.53 -13.95 -14.82
C GLU A 212 8.10 -12.52 -14.78
N GLN A 213 7.27 -11.52 -15.06
CA GLN A 213 7.65 -10.11 -15.00
C GLN A 213 8.06 -9.69 -13.57
N LEU A 214 7.27 -10.05 -12.55
CA LEU A 214 7.62 -9.78 -11.15
C LEU A 214 8.94 -10.45 -10.76
N MET A 215 9.15 -11.71 -11.16
CA MET A 215 10.40 -12.41 -10.88
C MET A 215 11.60 -11.78 -11.59
N LEU A 216 11.42 -11.27 -12.81
CA LEU A 216 12.46 -10.52 -13.52
C LEU A 216 12.80 -9.23 -12.77
N TRP A 217 11.80 -8.50 -12.27
CA TRP A 217 11.99 -7.29 -11.47
C TRP A 217 12.75 -7.57 -10.17
N LEU A 218 12.33 -8.57 -9.41
CA LEU A 218 13.00 -8.97 -8.17
C LEU A 218 14.46 -9.39 -8.40
N ARG A 219 14.74 -10.13 -9.49
CA ARG A 219 16.12 -10.49 -9.87
C ARG A 219 16.96 -9.27 -10.23
N THR A 220 16.35 -8.26 -10.85
CA THR A 220 17.04 -7.02 -11.21
C THR A 220 17.41 -6.22 -9.96
N ILE A 221 16.48 -6.12 -8.99
CA ILE A 221 16.73 -5.46 -7.70
C ILE A 221 17.79 -6.21 -6.88
N ALA A 222 17.73 -7.54 -6.83
CA ALA A 222 18.75 -8.33 -6.13
C ALA A 222 20.16 -8.12 -6.71
N LYS A 223 20.28 -8.06 -8.05
CA LYS A 223 21.55 -7.73 -8.72
C LYS A 223 22.03 -6.33 -8.39
N LEU A 224 21.11 -5.36 -8.34
CA LEU A 224 21.42 -3.98 -7.96
C LEU A 224 21.97 -3.92 -6.53
N PHE A 225 21.32 -4.56 -5.55
CA PHE A 225 21.83 -4.57 -4.18
C PHE A 225 23.17 -5.29 -4.03
N TYR A 226 23.42 -6.31 -4.85
CA TYR A 226 24.73 -6.96 -4.89
C TYR A 226 25.81 -6.03 -5.45
N SER A 227 25.50 -5.17 -6.44
CA SER A 227 26.49 -4.24 -7.01
C SER A 227 26.79 -3.05 -6.09
N ALA A 228 25.89 -2.72 -5.16
CA ALA A 228 26.00 -1.59 -4.23
C ALA A 228 27.31 -1.55 -3.42
N THR A 229 27.89 -2.71 -3.11
CA THR A 229 29.11 -2.82 -2.30
C THR A 229 30.40 -2.72 -3.13
N THR A 230 30.30 -2.83 -4.45
CA THR A 230 31.47 -2.98 -5.34
C THR A 230 31.56 -1.94 -6.45
N ASN A 231 30.51 -1.14 -6.68
CA ASN A 231 30.41 -0.27 -7.85
C ASN A 231 30.19 1.20 -7.47
N ASP A 232 31.13 2.08 -7.82
CA ASP A 232 31.00 3.53 -7.63
C ASP A 232 29.89 4.16 -8.51
N ARG A 233 29.41 3.42 -9.52
CA ARG A 233 28.28 3.80 -10.40
C ARG A 233 26.94 3.26 -9.92
N PHE A 234 26.87 2.77 -8.69
CA PHE A 234 25.66 2.15 -8.17
C PHE A 234 24.39 3.03 -8.28
N LEU A 235 24.50 4.35 -8.10
CA LEU A 235 23.36 5.26 -8.32
C LEU A 235 22.88 5.26 -9.78
N GLU A 236 23.80 5.21 -10.74
CA GLU A 236 23.48 5.16 -12.17
C GLU A 236 22.81 3.82 -12.53
N ASP A 237 23.33 2.72 -11.97
CA ASP A 237 22.73 1.38 -12.09
C ASP A 237 21.32 1.35 -11.51
N ALA A 238 21.09 2.04 -10.39
CA ALA A 238 19.78 2.11 -9.75
C ALA A 238 18.76 2.85 -10.62
N LEU A 239 19.13 4.00 -11.19
CA LEU A 239 18.24 4.72 -12.12
C LEU A 239 17.96 3.89 -13.37
N THR A 240 18.97 3.19 -13.91
CA THR A 240 18.81 2.28 -15.04
C THR A 240 17.88 1.11 -14.71
N ALA A 241 17.97 0.57 -13.50
CA ALA A 241 17.06 -0.48 -13.03
C ALA A 241 15.63 0.05 -12.92
N MET A 242 15.41 1.27 -12.42
CA MET A 242 14.09 1.90 -12.35
C MET A 242 13.49 2.07 -13.75
N ASP A 243 14.25 2.55 -14.72
CA ASP A 243 13.81 2.63 -16.12
C ASP A 243 13.45 1.25 -16.68
N ARG A 244 14.32 0.25 -16.50
CA ARG A 244 14.07 -1.10 -17.03
C ARG A 244 12.86 -1.81 -16.40
N ILE A 245 12.70 -1.66 -15.09
CA ILE A 245 11.63 -2.35 -14.33
C ILE A 245 10.31 -1.66 -14.57
N ILE A 246 10.30 -0.34 -14.37
CA ILE A 246 9.09 0.44 -14.31
C ILE A 246 8.84 1.00 -15.71
N GLY A 247 9.82 1.67 -16.31
CA GLY A 247 9.70 2.39 -17.59
C GLY A 247 9.51 3.87 -17.34
N PHE A 248 10.43 4.49 -16.60
CA PHE A 248 10.38 5.92 -16.35
C PHE A 248 11.02 6.69 -17.49
N GLU A 249 10.39 7.78 -17.89
CA GLU A 249 11.03 8.69 -18.84
C GLU A 249 12.15 9.48 -18.20
N VAL A 250 11.97 9.80 -16.92
CA VAL A 250 12.96 10.51 -16.11
C VAL A 250 13.05 9.84 -14.75
N ALA A 251 14.26 9.51 -14.30
CA ALA A 251 14.53 9.04 -12.95
C ALA A 251 15.66 9.88 -12.34
N ILE A 252 15.56 10.26 -11.07
CA ILE A 252 16.44 11.24 -10.45
C ILE A 252 16.80 10.79 -9.04
N ALA A 253 18.07 10.89 -8.68
CA ALA A 253 18.55 10.75 -7.32
C ALA A 253 18.88 12.13 -6.75
N PHE A 254 18.20 12.50 -5.67
CA PHE A 254 18.48 13.72 -4.91
C PHE A 254 19.18 13.40 -3.60
N VAL A 255 20.09 14.30 -3.21
CA VAL A 255 20.64 14.39 -1.86
C VAL A 255 20.21 15.71 -1.24
N ARG A 256 19.97 15.70 0.07
CA ARG A 256 19.71 16.92 0.83
C ARG A 256 21.03 17.45 1.39
N ASP A 257 21.34 18.71 1.13
CA ASP A 257 22.47 19.42 1.70
C ASP A 257 21.99 20.74 2.30
N GLN A 258 22.11 20.90 3.62
CA GLN A 258 21.74 22.13 4.36
C GLN A 258 20.34 22.70 4.02
N SER A 259 19.37 21.80 3.77
CA SER A 259 17.97 22.09 3.34
C SER A 259 17.75 22.26 1.85
N GLU A 260 18.78 22.29 1.03
CA GLU A 260 18.67 22.33 -0.43
C GLU A 260 18.72 20.92 -1.02
N TRP A 261 17.93 20.70 -2.07
CA TRP A 261 17.99 19.46 -2.86
C TRP A 261 19.02 19.60 -3.96
N LYS A 262 20.02 18.72 -3.95
CA LYS A 262 21.03 18.61 -5.02
C LYS A 262 20.80 17.34 -5.82
N THR A 263 20.81 17.46 -7.14
CA THR A 263 20.74 16.32 -8.04
C THR A 263 22.10 15.62 -8.11
N LEU A 264 22.17 14.36 -7.69
CA LEU A 264 23.40 13.56 -7.81
C LEU A 264 23.55 12.96 -9.21
N CYS A 265 22.48 12.37 -9.72
CA CYS A 265 22.40 11.84 -11.08
C CYS A 265 20.95 11.85 -11.56
N CYS A 266 20.80 11.86 -12.88
CA CYS A 266 19.53 11.83 -13.57
C CYS A 266 19.63 10.83 -14.71
N LEU A 267 18.55 10.09 -14.98
CA LEU A 267 18.39 9.30 -16.18
C LEU A 267 17.25 9.92 -16.98
N VAL A 268 17.50 10.15 -18.26
CA VAL A 268 16.54 10.75 -19.20
C VAL A 268 16.47 9.85 -20.42
N ARG A 269 15.32 9.20 -20.64
CA ARG A 269 15.08 8.32 -21.80
C ARG A 269 16.17 7.24 -22.00
N GLY A 270 16.65 6.66 -20.91
CA GLY A 270 17.66 5.60 -20.90
C GLY A 270 19.11 6.09 -20.81
N ASP A 271 19.36 7.40 -20.95
CA ASP A 271 20.70 7.98 -20.85
C ASP A 271 20.92 8.60 -19.47
N VAL A 272 22.00 8.18 -18.79
CA VAL A 272 22.40 8.77 -17.51
C VAL A 272 23.18 10.06 -17.76
N VAL A 273 22.73 11.13 -17.10
CA VAL A 273 23.29 12.48 -17.14
C VAL A 273 23.72 12.87 -15.72
N SER A 274 24.99 13.25 -15.55
CA SER A 274 25.50 13.76 -14.26
C SER A 274 26.58 14.82 -14.46
N PRO A 275 26.54 15.96 -13.72
CA PRO A 275 25.41 16.50 -12.94
C PRO A 275 24.44 17.34 -13.82
N VAL A 276 23.16 17.39 -13.42
CA VAL A 276 22.16 18.26 -14.06
C VAL A 276 21.95 19.50 -13.18
N ASN A 277 22.34 20.67 -13.68
CA ASN A 277 22.23 21.93 -12.94
C ASN A 277 20.78 22.38 -12.73
N LYS A 278 19.88 22.09 -13.68
CA LYS A 278 18.46 22.44 -13.59
C LYS A 278 17.59 21.31 -14.13
N LEU A 279 16.59 20.91 -13.34
CA LEU A 279 15.56 19.96 -13.74
C LEU A 279 14.84 20.38 -15.03
N VAL A 280 14.69 21.69 -15.22
CA VAL A 280 14.04 22.32 -16.38
C VAL A 280 14.73 21.93 -17.69
N ASP A 281 16.03 21.65 -17.67
CA ASP A 281 16.79 21.28 -18.87
C ASP A 281 16.45 19.85 -19.35
N VAL A 282 15.80 19.05 -18.49
CA VAL A 282 15.39 17.67 -18.77
C VAL A 282 14.01 17.61 -19.45
N PHE A 283 13.17 18.63 -19.22
CA PHE A 283 11.79 18.65 -19.69
C PHE A 283 11.59 19.64 -20.83
N ASP A 284 10.67 19.34 -21.74
CA ASP A 284 10.21 20.32 -22.73
C ASP A 284 9.65 21.56 -21.98
N ALA A 285 9.94 22.77 -22.46
CA ALA A 285 9.63 24.02 -21.75
C ALA A 285 8.16 24.16 -21.32
N ALA A 286 7.22 23.62 -22.11
CA ALA A 286 5.78 23.64 -21.80
C ALA A 286 5.41 22.74 -20.60
N ILE A 287 6.19 21.70 -20.34
CA ILE A 287 5.96 20.71 -19.28
C ILE A 287 6.73 21.10 -18.01
N ALA A 288 7.89 21.74 -18.18
CA ALA A 288 8.80 22.06 -17.09
C ALA A 288 8.14 22.90 -15.97
N ASP A 289 7.33 23.92 -16.29
CA ASP A 289 6.71 24.76 -15.25
C ASP A 289 5.67 23.99 -14.41
N GLY A 290 4.82 23.20 -15.07
CA GLY A 290 3.82 22.38 -14.39
C GLY A 290 4.46 21.29 -13.54
N VAL A 291 5.40 20.54 -14.12
CA VAL A 291 6.10 19.46 -13.43
C VAL A 291 6.95 19.98 -12.28
N SER A 292 7.59 21.15 -12.40
CA SER A 292 8.38 21.71 -11.31
C SER A 292 7.51 21.99 -10.08
N LYS A 293 6.35 22.63 -10.26
CA LYS A 293 5.43 22.94 -9.14
C LYS A 293 4.90 21.69 -8.45
N GLU A 294 4.60 20.65 -9.23
CA GLU A 294 4.11 19.39 -8.68
C GLU A 294 5.23 18.57 -8.05
N MET A 295 6.44 18.63 -8.62
CA MET A 295 7.64 18.04 -8.04
C MET A 295 7.87 18.64 -6.66
N ASP A 296 7.93 19.95 -6.52
CA ASP A 296 8.13 20.63 -5.22
C ASP A 296 7.12 20.16 -4.17
N ARG A 297 5.84 19.99 -4.56
CA ARG A 297 4.79 19.45 -3.68
C ARG A 297 5.08 18.00 -3.27
N VAL A 298 5.47 17.15 -4.22
CA VAL A 298 5.82 15.75 -3.96
C VAL A 298 7.03 15.64 -3.04
N LEU A 299 8.11 16.40 -3.30
CA LEU A 299 9.32 16.40 -2.47
C LEU A 299 8.99 16.86 -1.04
N GLY A 300 8.22 17.95 -0.89
CA GLY A 300 7.80 18.44 0.43
C GLY A 300 7.03 17.40 1.24
N ARG A 301 6.19 16.60 0.57
CA ARG A 301 5.38 15.55 1.18
C ARG A 301 6.17 14.31 1.55
N VAL A 302 7.16 13.93 0.75
CA VAL A 302 8.11 12.88 1.11
C VAL A 302 8.85 13.24 2.41
N VAL A 303 9.26 14.50 2.57
CA VAL A 303 9.88 14.99 3.81
C VAL A 303 8.91 14.98 4.98
N GLU A 304 7.72 15.52 4.79
CA GLU A 304 6.69 15.61 5.83
C GLU A 304 6.29 14.23 6.35
N TRP A 305 6.15 13.26 5.46
CA TRP A 305 5.60 11.96 5.79
C TRP A 305 6.64 10.87 6.02
N GLY A 306 7.90 11.07 5.58
CA GLY A 306 8.96 10.07 5.69
C GLY A 306 8.65 8.76 4.97
N GLN A 307 7.84 8.80 3.90
CA GLN A 307 7.42 7.61 3.15
C GLN A 307 7.25 7.92 1.67
N ALA A 308 7.14 6.86 0.85
CA ALA A 308 6.93 7.02 -0.58
C ALA A 308 5.58 7.68 -0.91
N VAL A 309 5.63 8.56 -1.90
CA VAL A 309 4.51 9.35 -2.39
C VAL A 309 4.29 9.05 -3.86
N LEU A 310 3.05 8.70 -4.20
CA LEU A 310 2.59 8.53 -5.58
C LEU A 310 1.60 9.66 -5.92
N TYR A 311 1.91 10.40 -6.96
CA TYR A 311 1.12 11.52 -7.48
C TYR A 311 0.73 11.29 -8.93
N HIS A 312 -0.55 11.47 -9.24
CA HIS A 312 -1.07 11.46 -10.61
C HIS A 312 -1.64 12.82 -10.94
N ALA A 313 -1.05 13.50 -11.91
CA ALA A 313 -1.51 14.82 -12.33
C ALA A 313 -2.92 14.75 -12.88
N LYS A 314 -3.76 15.72 -12.49
CA LYS A 314 -5.13 15.81 -12.97
C LYS A 314 -5.11 16.21 -14.45
N ALA A 315 -5.89 15.51 -15.28
CA ALA A 315 -6.14 15.99 -16.63
C ALA A 315 -7.10 17.18 -16.59
N ASP A 316 -6.84 18.22 -17.38
CA ASP A 316 -7.67 19.42 -17.47
C ASP A 316 -9.13 19.11 -17.90
N ASN A 317 -9.36 18.00 -18.59
CA ASN A 317 -10.67 17.57 -19.08
C ASN A 317 -10.93 16.10 -18.71
N GLU A 318 -11.57 15.83 -17.56
CA GLU A 318 -12.16 14.55 -17.03
C GLU A 318 -11.51 13.17 -17.42
N GLY A 319 -10.30 13.16 -17.95
CA GLY A 319 -9.63 12.01 -18.53
C GLY A 319 -8.52 11.44 -17.63
N ALA A 320 -7.86 10.40 -18.14
CA ALA A 320 -6.71 9.77 -17.49
C ALA A 320 -5.56 10.79 -17.29
N PRO A 321 -4.74 10.63 -16.23
CA PRO A 321 -3.73 11.60 -15.84
C PRO A 321 -2.75 11.92 -16.97
N ALA A 322 -2.29 13.18 -17.03
CA ALA A 322 -1.33 13.62 -18.05
C ALA A 322 0.07 13.04 -17.81
N HIS A 323 0.45 12.92 -16.54
CA HIS A 323 1.69 12.32 -16.08
C HIS A 323 1.54 11.84 -14.63
N ALA A 324 2.54 11.09 -14.18
CA ALA A 324 2.64 10.64 -12.80
C ALA A 324 4.07 10.79 -12.29
N ILE A 325 4.17 11.09 -11.00
CA ILE A 325 5.41 11.22 -10.25
C ILE A 325 5.35 10.22 -9.09
N VAL A 326 6.42 9.47 -8.90
CA VAL A 326 6.66 8.74 -7.66
C VAL A 326 7.94 9.24 -7.03
N ALA A 327 7.93 9.45 -5.72
CA ALA A 327 9.13 9.79 -4.97
C ALA A 327 9.20 8.92 -3.72
N ALA A 328 10.37 8.32 -3.46
CA ALA A 328 10.63 7.52 -2.29
C ALA A 328 11.80 8.09 -1.49
N PRO A 329 11.66 8.24 -0.16
CA PRO A 329 12.71 8.80 0.68
C PRO A 329 13.87 7.82 0.82
N VAL A 330 15.07 8.39 0.94
CA VAL A 330 16.24 7.71 1.47
C VAL A 330 16.47 8.26 2.87
N MET A 331 16.19 7.44 3.87
CA MET A 331 16.22 7.83 5.29
C MET A 331 17.64 7.68 5.84
N ASP A 332 18.17 8.70 6.51
CA ASP A 332 19.40 8.57 7.32
C ASP A 332 19.10 8.11 8.74
N SER A 333 18.00 8.58 9.31
CA SER A 333 17.44 8.11 10.58
C SER A 333 15.93 7.87 10.44
N PRO A 334 15.23 7.28 11.42
CA PRO A 334 13.79 7.04 11.33
C PRO A 334 12.94 8.30 11.07
N SER A 335 13.48 9.49 11.31
CA SER A 335 12.79 10.78 11.15
C SER A 335 13.47 11.72 10.17
N GLU A 336 14.57 11.33 9.54
CA GLU A 336 15.38 12.22 8.72
C GLU A 336 15.55 11.69 7.30
N VAL A 337 15.07 12.48 6.33
CA VAL A 337 15.22 12.22 4.90
C VAL A 337 16.52 12.87 4.40
N ALA A 338 17.54 12.05 4.14
CA ALA A 338 18.84 12.50 3.62
C ALA A 338 18.89 12.58 2.10
N GLY A 339 18.01 11.84 1.41
CA GLY A 339 17.91 11.85 -0.03
C GLY A 339 16.56 11.35 -0.50
N MET A 340 16.39 11.24 -1.81
CA MET A 340 15.23 10.57 -2.38
C MET A 340 15.48 10.09 -3.80
N LEU A 341 14.73 9.06 -4.20
CA LEU A 341 14.59 8.64 -5.58
C LEU A 341 13.28 9.13 -6.14
N VAL A 342 13.33 9.70 -7.32
CA VAL A 342 12.16 10.23 -8.02
C VAL A 342 12.06 9.57 -9.39
N GLY A 343 10.86 9.11 -9.75
CA GLY A 343 10.52 8.61 -11.08
C GLY A 343 9.37 9.40 -11.68
N PHE A 344 9.44 9.66 -12.97
CA PHE A 344 8.44 10.41 -13.72
C PHE A 344 8.09 9.67 -15.02
N ARG A 345 6.79 9.63 -15.34
CA ARG A 345 6.25 9.05 -16.57
C ARG A 345 5.13 9.93 -17.12
N ARG A 346 5.15 10.22 -18.43
CA ARG A 346 4.01 10.85 -19.12
C ARG A 346 3.10 9.80 -19.72
N ARG A 347 1.88 10.23 -19.99
CA ARG A 347 0.99 9.46 -20.85
C ARG A 347 1.54 9.44 -22.27
N ALA A 348 1.87 8.23 -22.75
CA ALA A 348 2.21 8.06 -24.16
C ALA A 348 1.00 8.43 -25.04
N PRO A 349 1.23 9.05 -26.22
CA PRO A 349 0.15 9.38 -27.16
C PRO A 349 -0.48 8.13 -27.82
N THR A 350 0.11 6.95 -27.63
CA THR A 350 -0.39 5.70 -28.21
C THR A 350 -1.60 5.15 -27.44
N PRO A 351 -2.60 4.59 -28.14
CA PRO A 351 -3.91 4.23 -27.57
C PRO A 351 -3.93 2.92 -26.76
N VAL A 352 -2.77 2.30 -26.46
CA VAL A 352 -2.73 1.16 -25.54
C VAL A 352 -2.84 1.71 -24.13
N ALA A 353 -4.06 2.09 -23.77
CA ALA A 353 -4.40 2.74 -22.52
C ALA A 353 -4.16 1.77 -21.36
N ARG A 354 -3.06 1.97 -20.63
CA ARG A 354 -3.06 1.63 -19.21
C ARG A 354 -3.91 2.69 -18.50
N ASP A 355 -4.86 2.25 -17.69
CA ASP A 355 -5.71 3.14 -16.89
C ASP A 355 -4.90 3.93 -15.85
N GLU A 356 -3.76 3.37 -15.42
CA GLU A 356 -2.81 3.99 -14.51
C GLU A 356 -1.45 4.19 -15.18
N LEU A 357 -0.88 5.39 -15.00
CA LEU A 357 0.47 5.67 -15.50
C LEU A 357 1.55 5.00 -14.65
N ILE A 358 1.46 5.13 -13.32
CA ILE A 358 2.30 4.43 -12.36
C ILE A 358 1.38 3.77 -11.35
N THR A 359 1.55 2.47 -11.15
CA THR A 359 0.78 1.63 -10.24
C THR A 359 1.37 1.67 -8.83
N ARG A 360 0.59 1.22 -7.84
CA ARG A 360 1.08 1.09 -6.44
C ARG A 360 2.24 0.08 -6.31
N LEU A 361 2.21 -0.99 -7.09
CA LEU A 361 3.29 -1.99 -7.10
C LEU A 361 4.60 -1.37 -7.60
N GLU A 362 4.56 -0.67 -8.74
CA GLU A 362 5.73 0.06 -9.26
C GLU A 362 6.26 1.06 -8.22
N ALA A 363 5.38 1.79 -7.55
CA ALA A 363 5.79 2.75 -6.53
C ALA A 363 6.43 2.07 -5.29
N SER A 364 5.93 0.90 -4.90
CA SER A 364 6.53 0.07 -3.83
C SER A 364 7.91 -0.46 -4.23
N LEU A 365 8.14 -0.75 -5.52
CA LEU A 365 9.46 -1.13 -6.03
C LEU A 365 10.46 0.03 -5.99
N VAL A 366 10.01 1.27 -6.25
CA VAL A 366 10.86 2.47 -6.08
C VAL A 366 11.27 2.64 -4.62
N GLU A 367 10.33 2.45 -3.69
CA GLU A 367 10.63 2.49 -2.26
C GLU A 367 11.62 1.42 -1.82
N LEU A 368 11.45 0.19 -2.34
CA LEU A 368 12.41 -0.89 -2.10
C LEU A 368 13.80 -0.51 -2.61
N ILE A 369 13.92 0.01 -3.83
CA ILE A 369 15.21 0.45 -4.39
C ILE A 369 15.82 1.58 -3.54
N ALA A 370 15.03 2.60 -3.17
CA ALA A 370 15.47 3.71 -2.33
C ALA A 370 16.04 3.23 -0.99
N SER A 371 15.42 2.21 -0.38
CA SER A 371 15.89 1.64 0.89
C SER A 371 17.30 1.03 0.79
N GLY A 372 17.66 0.46 -0.37
CA GLY A 372 18.99 -0.10 -0.61
C GLY A 372 20.06 0.94 -0.94
N ILE A 373 19.66 2.14 -1.39
CA ILE A 373 20.63 3.18 -1.79
C ILE A 373 21.24 3.92 -0.59
N ARG A 374 20.58 3.87 0.57
CA ARG A 374 20.96 4.59 1.79
C ARG A 374 22.47 4.60 2.07
N VAL A 375 23.13 3.46 1.95
CA VAL A 375 24.57 3.32 2.27
C VAL A 375 25.44 4.22 1.39
N GLU A 376 25.16 4.28 0.09
CA GLU A 376 25.97 5.06 -0.87
C GLU A 376 25.71 6.57 -0.76
N LEU A 377 24.45 6.94 -0.49
CA LEU A 377 24.08 8.36 -0.31
C LEU A 377 24.76 8.97 0.93
N ILE A 378 24.80 8.22 2.04
CA ILE A 378 25.47 8.67 3.27
C ILE A 378 26.98 8.81 3.03
N ARG A 379 27.62 7.85 2.34
CA ARG A 379 29.06 7.89 2.04
C ARG A 379 29.46 9.22 1.36
N ARG A 380 28.68 9.67 0.38
CA ARG A 380 28.93 10.89 -0.38
C ARG A 380 28.63 12.20 0.35
N GLN A 381 27.92 12.16 1.48
CA GLN A 381 27.70 13.36 2.31
C GLN A 381 28.89 13.64 3.25
N THR A 382 29.68 12.61 3.56
CA THR A 382 30.85 12.70 4.44
C THR A 382 32.15 13.09 3.74
N ASP A 383 32.21 12.96 2.41
CA ASP A 383 33.34 13.38 1.57
C ASP A 383 33.17 14.82 1.09
#